data_AF-A0A1T3WJ42-F1
#
_entry.id   AF-A0A1T3WJ42-F1
#
_cell.length_a   1.000
_cell.length_b   1.000
_cell.length_c   1.000
_cell.angle_alpha   90.00
_cell.angle_beta   90.00
_cell.angle_gamma   90.00
#
_symmetry.space_group_name_H-M   'P 1'
#
loop_
_entity.id
_entity.type
_entity.pdbx_description
1 polymer ?
#
loop_
_entity_poly.entity_id
_entity_poly.type
_entity_poly.pdbx_seq_one_letter_code
_entity_poly.pdbx_strand_id
1 'polypeptide(L)'
;DRVRHPGGPRWREIERERGRGRIQYIFGHAGADAGFLAFARVADGDAAGWSPLNHGWLLRDGHFELLDKTTSRMKNYRHPLTGWSAHMQVRLTDVTGRRMDAEGFTVSHICEHGGGSTALMRWEFDGRIGWGEDQDIWHPKHFARMRAALQAVH
;
A
#
# COMPACT_ATOMS: atom_id res chain seq x y z
N ASP A 1 -2.68 12.23 -13.88
CA ASP A 1 -1.61 11.40 -14.47
C ASP A 1 -1.16 10.28 -13.55
N ARG A 2 -0.91 9.08 -14.10
CA ARG A 2 -0.51 7.89 -13.32
C ARG A 2 0.96 7.97 -12.92
N VAL A 3 1.25 8.04 -11.62
CA VAL A 3 2.63 8.06 -11.11
C VAL A 3 3.25 6.66 -11.20
N ARG A 4 4.26 6.49 -12.06
CA ARG A 4 4.96 5.20 -12.26
C ARG A 4 6.39 5.17 -11.72
N HIS A 5 7.06 6.32 -11.69
CA HIS A 5 8.45 6.44 -11.24
C HIS A 5 8.61 7.68 -10.35
N PRO A 6 8.09 7.64 -9.11
CA PRO A 6 8.25 8.78 -8.21
C PRO A 6 9.67 8.81 -7.65
N GLY A 7 10.31 9.97 -7.69
CA GLY A 7 11.58 10.19 -7.00
C GLY A 7 12.78 9.37 -7.52
N GLY A 8 13.95 9.57 -6.90
CA GLY A 8 15.14 8.72 -7.04
C GLY A 8 15.10 7.51 -6.10
N PRO A 9 16.15 6.66 -6.04
CA PRO A 9 16.13 5.46 -5.18
C PRO A 9 16.07 5.77 -3.67
N ARG A 10 16.51 6.96 -3.25
CA ARG A 10 16.72 7.32 -1.84
C ARG A 10 15.46 7.27 -0.98
N TRP A 11 14.30 7.69 -1.48
CA TRP A 11 13.08 7.68 -0.67
C TRP A 11 12.67 6.25 -0.30
N ARG A 12 12.88 5.27 -1.19
CA ARG A 12 12.64 3.85 -0.90
C ARG A 12 13.54 3.32 0.20
N GLU A 13 14.81 3.73 0.22
CA GLU A 13 15.71 3.37 1.31
C GLU A 13 15.19 3.89 2.65
N ILE A 14 14.70 5.14 2.67
CA ILE A 14 14.12 5.74 3.87
C ILE A 14 12.85 5.00 4.29
N GLU A 15 11.96 4.63 3.35
CA GLU A 15 10.77 3.83 3.66
C GLU A 15 11.10 2.50 4.36
N ARG A 16 12.25 1.92 4.02
CA ARG A 16 12.69 0.61 4.55
C ARG A 16 13.42 0.70 5.89
N GLU A 17 13.67 1.90 6.41
CA GLU A 17 14.30 2.06 7.73
C GLU A 17 13.44 1.41 8.82
N ARG A 18 14.07 0.54 9.63
CA ARG A 18 13.40 -0.20 10.70
C ARG A 18 13.09 0.71 11.90
N GLY A 19 12.01 0.39 12.62
CA GLY A 19 11.58 1.07 13.85
C GLY A 19 10.06 1.20 13.95
N ARG A 20 9.57 1.98 14.92
CA ARG A 20 8.13 2.33 15.05
C ARG A 20 7.76 3.57 14.21
N GLY A 21 8.48 3.79 13.11
CA GLY A 21 8.37 5.00 12.29
C GLY A 21 7.21 4.98 11.29
N ARG A 22 6.60 3.82 11.04
CA ARG A 22 5.53 3.66 10.07
C ARG A 22 4.70 2.40 10.34
N ILE A 23 3.39 2.49 10.10
CA ILE A 23 2.49 1.36 9.94
C ILE A 23 1.64 1.59 8.70
N GLN A 24 1.39 0.53 7.93
CA GLN A 24 0.50 0.62 6.79
C GLN A 24 -0.43 -0.59 6.74
N TYR A 25 -1.72 -0.34 6.57
CA TYR A 25 -2.66 -1.35 6.11
C TYR A 25 -3.48 -0.86 4.92
N ILE A 26 -3.92 -1.82 4.12
CA ILE A 26 -4.81 -1.62 2.98
C ILE A 26 -6.05 -2.49 3.14
N PHE A 27 -7.19 -1.97 2.71
CA PHE A 27 -8.46 -2.67 2.64
C PHE A 27 -9.14 -2.35 1.32
N GLY A 28 -9.79 -3.32 0.71
CA GLY A 28 -10.59 -3.13 -0.49
C GLY A 28 -11.66 -4.19 -0.59
N HIS A 29 -12.86 -3.83 -1.05
CA HIS A 29 -13.93 -4.80 -1.31
C HIS A 29 -14.78 -4.39 -2.51
N ALA A 30 -15.35 -5.38 -3.17
CA ALA A 30 -16.35 -5.21 -4.21
C ALA A 30 -17.50 -6.16 -3.87
N GLY A 31 -18.69 -5.61 -3.57
CA GLY A 31 -19.81 -6.41 -3.08
C GLY A 31 -19.53 -7.09 -1.74
N ALA A 32 -20.21 -8.22 -1.51
CA ALA A 32 -20.16 -9.01 -0.28
C ALA A 32 -19.26 -10.25 -0.38
N ASP A 33 -18.68 -10.51 -1.55
CA ASP A 33 -18.07 -11.78 -1.93
C ASP A 33 -16.60 -11.66 -2.34
N ALA A 34 -16.10 -10.45 -2.55
CA ALA A 34 -14.71 -10.20 -2.94
C ALA A 34 -14.10 -9.02 -2.17
N GLY A 35 -12.91 -9.23 -1.64
CA GLY A 35 -12.17 -8.17 -0.96
C GLY A 35 -10.93 -8.68 -0.25
N PHE A 36 -10.23 -7.76 0.42
CA PHE A 36 -9.03 -8.06 1.16
C PHE A 36 -8.79 -7.02 2.26
N LEU A 37 -8.03 -7.43 3.26
CA LEU A 37 -7.36 -6.54 4.20
C LEU A 37 -5.94 -7.04 4.37
N ALA A 38 -4.94 -6.16 4.38
CA ALA A 38 -3.55 -6.56 4.54
C ALA A 38 -2.69 -5.51 5.25
N PHE A 39 -1.75 -5.95 6.07
CA PHE A 39 -0.71 -5.11 6.68
C PHE A 39 0.60 -5.24 5.90
N ALA A 40 1.21 -4.11 5.56
CA ALA A 40 2.45 -4.08 4.80
C ALA A 40 3.68 -4.06 5.72
N ARG A 41 4.64 -4.93 5.44
CA ARG A 41 5.98 -4.93 6.05
C ARG A 41 6.99 -4.22 5.16
N VAL A 42 6.85 -2.90 5.08
CA VAL A 42 7.67 -2.10 4.15
C VAL A 42 9.17 -2.16 4.45
N ALA A 43 9.56 -2.27 5.72
CA ALA A 43 10.95 -2.44 6.13
C ALA A 43 11.63 -3.70 5.55
N ASP A 44 10.84 -4.69 5.13
CA ASP A 44 11.33 -5.95 4.54
C ASP A 44 11.15 -5.96 3.01
N GLY A 45 10.86 -4.80 2.41
CA GLY A 45 10.67 -4.66 0.97
C GLY A 45 11.96 -4.70 0.15
N ASP A 46 11.82 -5.02 -1.13
CA ASP A 46 12.94 -5.11 -2.08
C ASP A 46 13.32 -3.74 -2.70
N ALA A 47 14.41 -3.74 -3.47
CA ALA A 47 14.87 -2.56 -4.21
C ALA A 47 13.88 -2.08 -5.28
N ALA A 48 13.06 -2.99 -5.82
CA ALA A 48 12.02 -2.69 -6.80
C ALA A 48 10.76 -2.06 -6.17
N GLY A 49 10.69 -2.00 -4.83
CA GLY A 49 9.61 -1.39 -4.06
C GLY A 49 8.48 -2.35 -3.68
N TRP A 50 8.65 -3.66 -3.87
CA TRP A 50 7.70 -4.65 -3.37
C TRP A 50 7.91 -4.87 -1.88
N SER A 51 6.86 -4.69 -1.10
CA SER A 51 6.81 -4.92 0.34
C SER A 51 5.96 -6.16 0.63
N PRO A 52 6.43 -7.11 1.45
CA PRO A 52 5.61 -8.24 1.89
C PRO A 52 4.34 -7.79 2.62
N LEU A 53 3.27 -8.56 2.46
CA LEU A 53 2.06 -8.43 3.26
C LEU A 53 2.08 -9.51 4.34
N ASN A 54 2.34 -9.13 5.59
CA ASN A 54 2.70 -10.09 6.63
C ASN A 54 1.52 -10.64 7.42
N HIS A 55 0.36 -10.00 7.32
CA HIS A 55 -0.89 -10.42 7.93
C HIS A 55 -2.07 -9.83 7.16
N GLY A 56 -3.21 -10.51 7.16
CA GLY A 56 -4.39 -10.08 6.45
C GLY A 56 -5.28 -11.23 6.03
N TRP A 57 -6.34 -10.89 5.31
CA TRP A 57 -7.35 -11.82 4.83
C TRP A 57 -7.68 -11.55 3.36
N LEU A 58 -7.99 -12.62 2.64
CA LEU A 58 -8.59 -12.59 1.31
C LEU A 58 -10.03 -13.11 1.43
N LEU A 59 -10.98 -12.30 1.00
CA LEU A 59 -12.34 -12.71 0.72
C LEU A 59 -12.45 -12.98 -0.78
N ARG A 60 -12.73 -14.22 -1.14
CA ARG A 60 -12.97 -14.60 -2.54
C ARG A 60 -14.13 -15.58 -2.60
N ASP A 61 -15.08 -15.30 -3.49
CA ASP A 61 -16.30 -16.09 -3.69
C ASP A 61 -17.09 -16.29 -2.39
N GLY A 62 -17.11 -15.28 -1.50
CA GLY A 62 -17.80 -15.34 -0.20
C GLY A 62 -17.03 -16.07 0.92
N HIS A 63 -15.83 -16.57 0.64
CA HIS A 63 -15.02 -17.31 1.60
C HIS A 63 -13.77 -16.54 2.03
N PHE A 64 -13.63 -16.32 3.34
CA PHE A 64 -12.48 -15.69 3.98
C PHE A 64 -11.37 -16.69 4.28
N GLU A 65 -10.14 -16.33 3.94
CA GLU A 65 -8.93 -17.06 4.36
C GLU A 65 -7.78 -16.10 4.70
N LEU A 66 -6.84 -16.59 5.50
CA LEU A 66 -5.61 -15.86 5.84
C LEU A 66 -4.70 -15.70 4.61
N LEU A 67 -4.04 -14.54 4.51
CA LEU A 67 -3.00 -14.34 3.49
C LEU A 67 -1.77 -15.20 3.76
N ASP A 68 -1.23 -15.80 2.70
CA ASP A 68 0.12 -16.35 2.69
C ASP A 68 1.14 -15.21 2.60
N LYS A 69 1.84 -14.98 3.70
CA LYS A 69 2.86 -13.93 3.85
C LYS A 69 4.10 -14.15 2.98
N THR A 70 4.32 -15.35 2.46
CA THR A 70 5.50 -15.67 1.64
C THR A 70 5.34 -15.26 0.19
N THR A 71 4.09 -15.10 -0.26
CA THR A 71 3.74 -14.81 -1.65
C THR A 71 2.97 -13.50 -1.82
N SER A 72 2.25 -13.05 -0.78
CA SER A 72 1.50 -11.79 -0.79
C SER A 72 2.40 -10.57 -0.63
N ARG A 73 2.22 -9.57 -1.49
CA ARG A 73 3.06 -8.35 -1.54
C ARG A 73 2.33 -7.18 -2.18
N MET A 74 2.80 -5.97 -1.87
CA MET A 74 2.31 -4.74 -2.47
C MET A 74 3.45 -3.81 -2.91
N LYS A 75 3.15 -2.89 -3.82
CA LYS A 75 4.05 -1.82 -4.25
C LYS A 75 3.27 -0.51 -4.28
N ASN A 76 3.70 0.45 -3.46
CA ASN A 76 3.11 1.78 -3.33
C ASN A 76 3.87 2.78 -4.21
N TYR A 77 3.16 3.58 -4.99
CA TYR A 77 3.67 4.72 -5.75
C TYR A 77 3.16 6.01 -5.11
N ARG A 78 4.09 6.88 -4.69
CA ARG A 78 3.79 8.10 -3.94
C ARG A 78 3.69 9.32 -4.83
N HIS A 79 2.81 10.25 -4.49
CA HIS A 79 2.79 11.57 -5.09
C HIS A 79 4.06 12.34 -4.73
N PRO A 80 4.81 12.90 -5.70
CA PRO A 80 6.14 13.43 -5.45
C PRO A 80 6.16 14.67 -4.56
N LEU A 81 5.12 15.51 -4.61
CA LEU A 81 5.07 16.73 -3.81
C LEU A 81 4.59 16.48 -2.38
N THR A 82 3.61 15.59 -2.18
CA THR A 82 2.98 15.40 -0.87
C THR A 82 3.60 14.23 -0.11
N GLY A 83 4.17 13.25 -0.83
CA GLY A 83 4.66 12.00 -0.27
C GLY A 83 3.55 10.99 0.05
N TRP A 84 2.27 11.32 -0.15
CA TRP A 84 1.17 10.39 0.10
C TRP A 84 1.06 9.32 -0.99
N SER A 85 0.45 8.19 -0.66
CA SER A 85 0.10 7.17 -1.65
C SER A 85 -0.73 7.78 -2.77
N ALA A 86 -0.41 7.47 -4.01
CA ALA A 86 -1.19 7.88 -5.18
C ALA A 86 -1.74 6.66 -5.93
N HIS A 87 -0.96 5.59 -5.97
CA HIS A 87 -1.27 4.40 -6.73
C HIS A 87 -0.62 3.16 -6.08
N MET A 88 -1.25 2.00 -6.18
CA MET A 88 -0.75 0.76 -5.61
C MET A 88 -0.94 -0.43 -6.54
N GLN A 89 0.01 -1.36 -6.49
CA GLN A 89 -0.14 -2.69 -7.05
C GLN A 89 -0.07 -3.72 -5.93
N VAL A 90 -1.01 -4.65 -5.90
CA VAL A 90 -1.15 -5.62 -4.82
C VAL A 90 -1.31 -7.00 -5.43
N ARG A 91 -0.54 -7.96 -4.90
CA ARG A 91 -0.63 -9.37 -5.24
C ARG A 91 -0.95 -10.12 -3.96
N LEU A 92 -2.07 -10.81 -3.94
CA LEU A 92 -2.59 -11.52 -2.79
C LEU A 92 -2.66 -13.01 -3.13
N THR A 93 -2.19 -13.83 -2.21
CA THR A 93 -2.41 -15.27 -2.22
C THR A 93 -2.81 -15.65 -0.80
N ASP A 94 -3.86 -16.45 -0.64
CA ASP A 94 -4.22 -17.00 0.67
C ASP A 94 -3.51 -18.34 0.95
N VAL A 95 -3.64 -18.83 2.18
CA VAL A 95 -3.02 -20.12 2.59
C VAL A 95 -3.57 -21.34 1.85
N THR A 96 -4.68 -21.20 1.13
CA THR A 96 -5.27 -22.24 0.27
C THR A 96 -4.81 -22.14 -1.19
N GLY A 97 -4.04 -21.10 -1.53
CA GLY A 97 -3.48 -20.85 -2.86
C GLY A 97 -4.39 -20.02 -3.78
N ARG A 98 -5.54 -19.53 -3.32
CA ARG A 98 -6.39 -18.62 -4.12
C ARG A 98 -5.70 -17.28 -4.26
N ARG A 99 -5.81 -16.66 -5.44
CA ARG A 99 -5.08 -15.44 -5.79
C ARG A 99 -6.02 -14.29 -6.10
N MET A 100 -5.52 -13.08 -5.90
CA MET A 100 -6.13 -11.84 -6.37
C MET A 100 -5.02 -10.83 -6.67
N ASP A 101 -5.01 -10.31 -7.89
CA ASP A 101 -4.24 -9.12 -8.24
C ASP A 101 -5.17 -7.91 -8.16
N ALA A 102 -4.74 -6.86 -7.45
CA ALA A 102 -5.49 -5.62 -7.32
C ALA A 102 -4.63 -4.41 -7.65
N GLU A 103 -5.25 -3.42 -8.30
CA GLU A 103 -4.65 -2.11 -8.55
C GLU A 103 -5.47 -1.03 -7.83
N GLY A 104 -4.80 -0.18 -7.07
CA GLY A 104 -5.42 0.82 -6.21
C GLY A 104 -5.10 2.23 -6.67
N PHE A 105 -6.10 3.11 -6.64
CA PHE A 105 -6.00 4.51 -7.00
C PHE A 105 -6.55 5.37 -5.88
N THR A 106 -5.75 6.30 -5.39
CA THR A 106 -6.19 7.20 -4.34
C THR A 106 -7.18 8.23 -4.88
N VAL A 107 -8.29 8.42 -4.18
CA VAL A 107 -9.37 9.34 -4.57
C VAL A 107 -9.38 10.59 -3.69
N SER A 108 -9.21 10.42 -2.38
CA SER A 108 -9.14 11.52 -1.43
C SER A 108 -8.31 11.14 -0.21
N HIS A 109 -7.89 12.15 0.56
CA HIS A 109 -7.05 11.96 1.74
C HIS A 109 -7.66 12.65 2.97
N ILE A 110 -7.47 12.02 4.12
CA ILE A 110 -7.54 12.64 5.43
C ILE A 110 -6.12 12.58 6.01
N CYS A 111 -5.62 13.73 6.47
CA CYS A 111 -4.27 13.84 7.01
C CYS A 111 -4.33 14.57 8.36
N GLU A 112 -3.59 14.03 9.33
CA GLU A 112 -3.39 14.64 10.63
C GLU A 112 -1.89 14.86 10.87
N HIS A 113 -1.55 15.99 11.50
CA HIS A 113 -0.23 16.24 12.08
C HIS A 113 0.99 16.09 11.15
N GLY A 114 0.82 16.31 9.84
CA GLY A 114 1.93 16.38 8.87
C GLY A 114 2.66 15.06 8.61
N GLY A 115 2.03 13.93 8.97
CA GLY A 115 2.51 12.58 8.65
C GLY A 115 2.02 12.09 7.29
N GLY A 116 1.90 10.77 7.16
CA GLY A 116 1.23 10.16 6.01
C GLY A 116 -0.27 10.46 5.99
N SER A 117 -1.04 9.65 5.27
CA SER A 117 -2.47 9.88 5.09
C SER A 117 -3.25 8.60 5.23
N THR A 118 -4.47 8.73 5.73
CA THR A 118 -5.54 7.79 5.45
C THR A 118 -6.20 8.20 4.14
N ALA A 119 -6.34 7.27 3.21
CA ALA A 119 -6.84 7.56 1.87
C ALA A 119 -8.05 6.71 1.52
N LEU A 120 -9.06 7.33 0.91
CA LEU A 120 -10.10 6.60 0.20
C LEU A 120 -9.48 6.04 -1.08
N MET A 121 -9.59 4.72 -1.26
CA MET A 121 -9.03 4.00 -2.39
C MET A 121 -10.14 3.46 -3.27
N ARG A 122 -10.04 3.72 -4.58
CA ARG A 122 -10.74 2.94 -5.61
C ARG A 122 -9.83 1.80 -6.03
N TRP A 123 -10.35 0.58 -5.97
CA TRP A 123 -9.62 -0.63 -6.33
C TRP A 123 -10.18 -1.25 -7.60
N GLU A 124 -9.33 -1.89 -8.37
CA GLU A 124 -9.67 -2.72 -9.52
C GLU A 124 -9.11 -4.13 -9.31
N PHE A 125 -9.97 -5.14 -9.32
CA PHE A 125 -9.59 -6.55 -9.21
C PHE A 125 -10.71 -7.44 -9.79
N ASP A 126 -10.33 -8.57 -10.40
CA ASP A 126 -11.29 -9.52 -11.02
C ASP A 126 -12.31 -8.85 -11.99
N GLY A 127 -11.89 -7.81 -12.70
CA GLY A 127 -12.78 -7.03 -13.61
C GLY A 127 -13.83 -6.17 -12.89
N ARG A 128 -13.75 -6.05 -11.57
CA ARG A 128 -14.69 -5.29 -10.72
C ARG A 128 -14.02 -4.03 -10.19
N ILE A 129 -14.87 -3.03 -9.90
CA ILE A 129 -14.49 -1.85 -9.14
C ILE A 129 -14.86 -2.08 -7.67
N GLY A 130 -13.89 -1.91 -6.79
CA GLY A 130 -14.05 -1.93 -5.35
C GLY A 130 -13.69 -0.60 -4.69
N TRP A 131 -14.02 -0.50 -3.41
CA TRP A 131 -13.71 0.65 -2.57
C TRP A 131 -13.06 0.18 -1.27
N GLY A 132 -12.30 1.07 -0.66
CA GLY A 132 -11.71 0.80 0.63
C GLY A 132 -10.70 1.86 1.01
N GLU A 133 -9.64 1.45 1.67
CA GLU A 133 -8.78 2.35 2.41
C GLU A 133 -7.30 1.99 2.25
N ASP A 134 -6.44 3.01 2.28
CA ASP A 134 -5.04 2.90 2.63
C ASP A 134 -4.78 3.75 3.87
N GLN A 135 -4.42 3.12 4.98
CA GLN A 135 -3.94 3.84 6.16
C GLN A 135 -2.42 3.75 6.19
N ASP A 136 -1.74 4.79 5.71
CA ASP A 136 -0.28 4.89 5.72
C ASP A 136 0.14 5.91 6.78
N ILE A 137 0.34 5.45 8.01
CA ILE A 137 0.62 6.29 9.17
C ILE A 137 2.11 6.29 9.49
N TRP A 138 2.66 7.47 9.76
CA TRP A 138 4.08 7.68 9.94
C TRP A 138 4.40 8.50 11.18
N HIS A 139 5.57 8.27 11.75
CA HIS A 139 6.22 9.23 12.63
C HIS A 139 6.63 10.48 11.81
N PRO A 140 6.27 11.71 12.23
CA PRO A 140 6.42 12.92 11.42
C PRO A 140 7.84 13.17 10.89
N LYS A 141 8.88 12.98 11.74
CA LYS A 141 10.28 13.15 11.32
C LYS A 141 10.71 12.15 10.25
N HIS A 142 10.15 10.94 10.27
CA HIS A 142 10.48 9.90 9.28
C HIS A 142 9.82 10.23 7.94
N PHE A 143 8.55 10.63 7.98
CA PHE A 143 7.82 11.07 6.79
C PHE A 143 8.46 12.29 6.13
N ALA A 144 8.85 13.30 6.91
CA ALA A 144 9.50 14.51 6.39
C ALA A 144 10.80 14.21 5.62
N ARG A 145 11.63 13.28 6.13
CA ARG A 145 12.85 12.83 5.44
C ARG A 145 12.54 12.11 4.14
N MET A 146 11.54 11.22 4.15
CA MET A 146 11.09 10.50 2.94
C MET A 146 10.58 11.48 1.89
N ARG A 147 9.74 12.46 2.27
CA ARG A 147 9.20 13.47 1.36
C ARG A 147 10.29 14.38 0.78
N ALA A 148 11.27 14.80 1.58
CA ALA A 148 12.41 15.58 1.08
C ALA A 148 13.21 14.80 0.03
N ALA A 149 13.42 13.49 0.23
CA ALA A 149 14.10 12.64 -0.75
C ALA A 149 13.28 12.41 -2.03
N LEU A 150 11.94 12.38 -1.94
CA LEU A 150 11.08 12.38 -3.13
C LEU A 150 11.25 13.67 -3.93
N GLN A 151 11.16 14.81 -3.26
CA GLN A 151 11.20 16.14 -3.91
C GLN A 151 12.56 16.51 -4.49
N ALA A 152 13.66 15.93 -4.01
CA ALA A 152 15.02 16.28 -4.44
C ALA A 152 15.33 15.98 -5.93
N VAL A 153 14.45 15.28 -6.65
CA VAL A 153 14.63 14.94 -8.07
C VAL A 153 13.48 15.44 -8.96
N HIS A 154 12.58 16.26 -8.40
CA HIS A 154 11.45 16.87 -9.10
C HIS A 154 11.67 18.38 -9.18
#